data_AF-A0A6L6D769-F1
#
_entry.id   AF-A0A6L6D769-F1
#
_cell.length_a   1.000
_cell.length_b   1.000
_cell.length_c   1.000
_cell.angle_alpha   90.00
_cell.angle_beta   90.00
_cell.angle_gamma   90.00
#
_symmetry.space_group_name_H-M   'P 1'
#
loop_
_entity.id
_entity.type
_entity.pdbx_description
1 polymer ?
#
loop_
_entity_poly.entity_id
_entity_poly.type
_entity_poly.pdbx_seq_one_letter_code
_entity_poly.pdbx_strand_id
1 'polypeptide(L)'
;MTVLVTGGAGYIGSHTVRLLASQGRDVVVLDSLELGDKSRLGSVPLFQGDINDERIIEKICRKHDITDVVHFAAYKAVGESMDQPLRYYNNNVAGTIALVRSLLSNGVNRIVFSSSAAVYGNPESVPVTEESALRPESVYAETKSVVERFLSS
;
A
#
# COMPACT_ATOMS: atom_id res chain seq x y z
N MET A 1 -10.70 -3.84 16.90
CA MET A 1 -9.40 -3.86 16.19
C MET A 1 -9.73 -3.58 14.74
N THR A 2 -9.35 -2.41 14.26
CA THR A 2 -9.77 -1.95 12.92
C THR A 2 -8.59 -1.99 11.96
N VAL A 3 -8.84 -2.55 10.78
CA VAL A 3 -7.84 -2.64 9.71
C VAL A 3 -8.00 -1.46 8.75
N LEU A 4 -6.96 -0.66 8.61
CA LEU A 4 -6.87 0.34 7.55
C LEU A 4 -6.36 -0.32 6.27
N VAL A 5 -7.14 -0.25 5.19
CA VAL A 5 -6.72 -0.71 3.86
C VAL A 5 -6.49 0.51 2.98
N THR A 6 -5.23 0.82 2.70
CA THR A 6 -4.89 1.88 1.72
C THR A 6 -4.92 1.31 0.31
N GLY A 7 -5.42 2.07 -0.67
CA GLY A 7 -5.63 1.54 -2.02
C GLY A 7 -6.78 0.51 -2.08
N GLY A 8 -7.68 0.55 -1.09
CA GLY A 8 -8.75 -0.42 -0.93
C GLY A 8 -9.83 -0.36 -2.02
N ALA A 9 -9.96 0.73 -2.76
CA ALA A 9 -10.85 0.83 -3.92
C ALA A 9 -10.19 0.26 -5.21
N GLY A 10 -8.91 -0.11 -5.14
CA GLY A 10 -8.19 -0.81 -6.20
C GLY A 10 -8.65 -2.25 -6.40
N TYR A 11 -8.04 -2.94 -7.38
CA TYR A 11 -8.41 -4.32 -7.72
C TYR A 11 -8.19 -5.28 -6.54
N ILE A 12 -6.94 -5.48 -6.12
CA ILE A 12 -6.60 -6.41 -5.03
C ILE A 12 -7.18 -5.90 -3.69
N GLY A 13 -7.02 -4.60 -3.42
CA GLY A 13 -7.51 -3.97 -2.19
C GLY A 13 -9.00 -4.22 -1.94
N SER A 14 -9.86 -4.12 -2.96
CA SER A 14 -11.30 -4.32 -2.77
C SER A 14 -11.68 -5.77 -2.44
N HIS A 15 -10.93 -6.74 -2.96
CA HIS A 15 -11.10 -8.14 -2.59
C HIS A 15 -10.64 -8.39 -1.16
N THR A 16 -9.53 -7.79 -0.73
CA THR A 16 -9.07 -7.86 0.67
C THR A 16 -10.06 -7.20 1.63
N VAL A 17 -10.60 -6.03 1.28
CA VAL A 17 -11.65 -5.35 2.06
C VAL A 17 -12.87 -6.26 2.23
N ARG A 18 -13.36 -6.86 1.15
CA ARG A 18 -14.50 -7.78 1.19
C ARG A 18 -14.23 -9.01 2.05
N LEU A 19 -13.04 -9.59 1.94
CA LEU A 19 -12.64 -10.76 2.74
C LEU A 19 -12.61 -10.41 4.22
N LEU A 20 -11.93 -9.33 4.60
CA LEU A 20 -11.83 -8.87 5.99
C LEU A 20 -13.23 -8.58 6.58
N ALA A 21 -14.08 -7.87 5.83
CA ALA A 21 -15.45 -7.59 6.26
C ALA A 21 -16.29 -8.87 6.41
N SER A 22 -16.15 -9.83 5.48
CA SER A 22 -16.85 -11.13 5.57
C SER A 22 -16.43 -11.98 6.77
N GLN A 23 -15.25 -11.71 7.32
CA GLN A 23 -14.74 -12.33 8.55
C GLN A 23 -15.14 -11.57 9.82
N GLY A 24 -16.01 -10.55 9.70
CA GLY A 24 -16.47 -9.75 10.83
C GLY A 24 -15.43 -8.78 11.38
N ARG A 25 -14.39 -8.45 10.61
CA ARG A 25 -13.41 -7.42 11.00
C ARG A 25 -13.93 -6.03 10.65
N ASP A 26 -13.63 -5.06 11.51
CA ASP A 26 -13.81 -3.65 11.20
C ASP A 26 -12.76 -3.22 10.16
N VAL A 27 -13.22 -2.61 9.07
CA VAL A 27 -12.37 -2.18 7.96
C VAL A 27 -12.64 -0.73 7.63
N VAL A 28 -11.58 0.05 7.41
CA VAL A 28 -11.65 1.41 6.90
C VAL A 28 -10.74 1.51 5.68
N VAL A 29 -11.21 2.21 4.65
CA VAL A 29 -10.45 2.40 3.40
C VAL A 29 -9.95 3.83 3.31
N LEU A 30 -8.67 3.97 2.93
CA LEU A 30 -8.09 5.22 2.45
C LEU A 30 -7.71 5.04 0.97
N ASP A 31 -8.27 5.85 0.09
CA ASP A 31 -8.01 5.75 -1.34
C ASP A 31 -8.20 7.11 -2.01
N SER A 32 -7.32 7.50 -2.94
CA SER A 32 -7.46 8.77 -3.66
C SER A 32 -8.59 8.72 -4.70
N LEU A 33 -9.00 7.50 -5.09
CA LEU A 33 -9.88 7.18 -6.22
C LEU A 33 -9.31 7.58 -7.59
N GLU A 34 -8.01 7.87 -7.69
CA GLU A 34 -7.37 8.21 -8.97
C GLU A 34 -7.46 7.04 -9.96
N LEU A 35 -7.20 5.82 -9.48
CA LEU A 35 -7.28 4.57 -10.24
C LEU A 35 -8.21 3.53 -9.58
N GLY A 36 -8.92 3.95 -8.53
CA GLY A 36 -9.83 3.14 -7.74
C GLY A 36 -11.30 3.38 -8.11
N ASP A 37 -12.18 2.48 -7.69
CA ASP A 37 -13.63 2.65 -7.85
C ASP A 37 -14.35 2.42 -6.53
N LYS A 38 -14.97 3.49 -6.01
CA LYS A 38 -15.73 3.45 -4.75
C LYS A 38 -16.87 2.44 -4.75
N SER A 39 -17.43 2.10 -5.93
CA SER A 39 -18.52 1.13 -6.05
C SER A 39 -18.12 -0.26 -5.54
N ARG A 40 -16.81 -0.57 -5.55
CA ARG A 40 -16.26 -1.86 -5.11
C ARG A 40 -16.30 -2.07 -3.59
N LEU A 41 -16.52 -1.00 -2.82
CA LEU A 41 -16.44 -1.01 -1.36
C LEU A 41 -17.77 -1.29 -0.65
N GLY A 42 -18.90 -1.16 -1.35
CA GLY A 42 -20.22 -1.29 -0.72
C GLY A 42 -20.42 -0.28 0.41
N SER A 43 -20.70 -0.77 1.62
CA SER A 43 -20.93 0.05 2.82
C SER A 43 -19.69 0.31 3.67
N VAL A 44 -18.51 -0.17 3.25
CA VAL A 44 -17.27 0.01 4.02
C VAL A 44 -16.90 1.49 4.07
N PRO A 45 -16.57 2.05 5.25
CA PRO A 45 -16.15 3.45 5.37
C PRO A 45 -14.96 3.78 4.45
N LEU A 46 -15.13 4.81 3.63
CA LEU A 46 -14.11 5.34 2.74
C LEU A 46 -13.73 6.76 3.17
N PHE A 47 -12.43 6.99 3.31
CA PHE A 47 -11.81 8.30 3.34
C PHE A 47 -11.14 8.53 2.00
N GLN A 48 -11.70 9.45 1.22
CA GLN A 48 -11.08 9.83 -0.05
C GLN A 48 -9.93 10.81 0.22
N GLY A 49 -8.71 10.42 -0.14
CA GLY A 49 -7.51 11.21 0.09
C GLY A 49 -6.22 10.47 -0.25
N ASP A 50 -5.10 11.18 -0.13
CA ASP A 50 -3.77 10.66 -0.40
C ASP A 50 -3.14 10.08 0.88
N ILE A 51 -2.28 9.07 0.73
CA ILE A 51 -1.51 8.47 1.82
C ILE A 51 -0.43 9.42 2.39
N ASN A 52 -0.10 10.50 1.67
CA ASN A 52 0.79 11.55 2.15
C ASN A 52 0.10 12.62 3.00
N ASP A 53 -1.24 12.59 3.11
CA ASP A 53 -1.99 13.54 3.94
C ASP A 53 -2.00 13.09 5.40
N GLU A 54 -1.08 13.63 6.19
CA GLU A 54 -0.95 13.28 7.60
C GLU A 54 -2.24 13.54 8.41
N ARG A 55 -3.02 14.56 8.01
CA ARG A 55 -4.24 14.95 8.72
C ARG A 55 -5.36 13.94 8.49
N ILE A 56 -5.43 13.37 7.28
CA ILE A 56 -6.43 12.32 7.00
C ILE A 56 -6.10 11.06 7.78
N ILE A 57 -4.82 10.69 7.88
CA ILE A 57 -4.38 9.53 8.65
C ILE A 57 -4.68 9.73 10.13
N GLU A 58 -4.31 10.88 10.71
CA GLU A 58 -4.62 11.20 12.10
C GLU A 58 -6.13 11.12 12.38
N LYS A 59 -6.95 11.69 11.50
CA LYS A 59 -8.41 11.63 11.61
C LYS A 59 -8.94 10.20 11.57
N ILE A 60 -8.42 9.36 10.67
CA ILE A 60 -8.80 7.95 10.57
C ILE A 60 -8.42 7.21 11.84
N CYS A 61 -7.17 7.34 12.29
CA CYS A 61 -6.66 6.70 13.50
C CYS A 61 -7.49 7.06 14.73
N ARG A 62 -7.74 8.36 14.96
CA ARG A 62 -8.55 8.83 16.10
C ARG A 62 -10.01 8.39 16.07
N LYS A 63 -10.61 8.26 14.88
CA LYS A 63 -12.03 7.95 14.74
C LYS A 63 -12.32 6.44 14.79
N HIS A 64 -11.36 5.62 14.40
CA HIS A 64 -11.60 4.20 14.12
C HIS A 64 -10.72 3.23 14.91
N ASP A 65 -9.87 3.71 15.82
CA ASP A 65 -8.98 2.89 16.64
C ASP A 65 -8.19 1.86 15.79
N ILE A 66 -7.51 2.37 14.76
CA ILE A 66 -6.74 1.56 13.81
C ILE A 66 -5.63 0.81 14.56
N THR A 67 -5.53 -0.50 14.33
CA THR A 67 -4.48 -1.35 14.92
C THR A 67 -3.55 -1.97 13.89
N ASP A 68 -4.04 -2.17 12.66
CA ASP A 68 -3.33 -2.87 11.60
C ASP A 68 -3.55 -2.17 10.26
N VAL A 69 -2.54 -2.22 9.39
CA VAL A 69 -2.61 -1.61 8.06
C VAL A 69 -2.31 -2.65 6.99
N VAL A 70 -3.09 -2.65 5.91
CA VAL A 70 -2.75 -3.34 4.66
C VAL A 70 -2.53 -2.28 3.57
N HIS A 71 -1.31 -2.25 3.01
CA HIS A 71 -0.88 -1.18 2.12
C HIS A 71 -0.84 -1.62 0.65
N PHE A 72 -1.83 -1.19 -0.14
CA PHE A 72 -1.93 -1.38 -1.59
C PHE A 72 -1.79 -0.09 -2.41
N ALA A 73 -1.79 1.09 -1.78
CA ALA A 73 -1.75 2.37 -2.47
C ALA A 73 -0.40 2.62 -3.16
N ALA A 74 -0.26 2.14 -4.39
CA ALA A 74 0.93 2.29 -5.22
C ALA A 74 0.55 2.29 -6.72
N TYR A 75 1.26 3.07 -7.52
CA TYR A 75 1.26 2.89 -8.97
C TYR A 75 2.03 1.62 -9.34
N LYS A 76 1.59 0.95 -10.41
CA LYS A 76 2.05 -0.41 -10.76
C LYS A 76 2.36 -0.65 -12.24
N ALA A 77 2.15 0.32 -13.12
CA ALA A 77 2.32 0.13 -14.55
C ALA A 77 3.81 0.25 -14.91
N VAL A 78 4.43 -0.88 -15.29
CA VAL A 78 5.88 -0.95 -15.55
C VAL A 78 6.32 0.04 -16.63
N GLY A 79 5.63 0.08 -17.78
CA GLY A 79 5.97 1.02 -18.87
C GLY A 79 5.88 2.49 -18.44
N GLU A 80 4.76 2.88 -17.82
CA GLU A 80 4.58 4.24 -17.31
C GLU A 80 5.63 4.61 -16.26
N SER A 81 6.08 3.66 -15.43
CA SER A 81 7.11 3.92 -14.43
C SER A 81 8.45 4.35 -15.04
N MET A 82 8.75 3.85 -16.24
CA MET A 82 9.96 4.21 -16.96
C MET A 82 9.83 5.59 -17.62
N ASP A 83 8.63 5.92 -18.11
CA ASP A 83 8.34 7.23 -18.72
C ASP A 83 8.18 8.35 -17.67
N GLN A 84 7.66 8.02 -16.48
CA GLN A 84 7.32 8.96 -15.41
C GLN A 84 7.92 8.54 -14.05
N PRO A 85 9.25 8.42 -13.93
CA PRO A 85 9.87 7.85 -12.74
C PRO A 85 9.60 8.67 -11.46
N LEU A 86 9.61 9.99 -11.55
CA LEU A 86 9.35 10.88 -10.41
C LEU A 86 7.98 10.63 -9.78
N ARG A 87 6.96 10.34 -10.59
CA ARG A 87 5.61 10.03 -10.11
C ARG A 87 5.59 8.78 -9.26
N TYR A 88 6.34 7.75 -9.65
CA TYR A 88 6.45 6.49 -8.93
C TYR A 88 7.22 6.66 -7.62
N TYR A 89 8.34 7.38 -7.61
CA TYR A 89 9.07 7.66 -6.37
C TYR A 89 8.24 8.51 -5.38
N ASN A 90 7.56 9.55 -5.87
CA ASN A 90 6.75 10.41 -5.01
C ASN A 90 5.59 9.64 -4.36
N ASN A 91 4.86 8.85 -5.15
CA ASN A 91 3.72 8.10 -4.61
C ASN A 91 4.17 6.86 -3.83
N ASN A 92 4.97 5.99 -4.44
CA ASN A 92 5.27 4.67 -3.88
C ASN A 92 6.33 4.70 -2.77
N VAL A 93 7.27 5.66 -2.79
CA VAL A 93 8.33 5.72 -1.77
C VAL A 93 8.03 6.83 -0.76
N ALA A 94 8.00 8.09 -1.23
CA ALA A 94 7.78 9.21 -0.31
C ALA A 94 6.39 9.15 0.34
N GLY A 95 5.35 8.76 -0.41
CA GLY A 95 4.01 8.53 0.13
C GLY A 95 3.98 7.43 1.20
N THR A 96 4.66 6.30 0.99
CA THR A 96 4.75 5.24 2.00
C THR A 96 5.53 5.68 3.24
N ILE A 97 6.61 6.45 3.09
CA ILE A 97 7.36 7.01 4.23
C ILE A 97 6.46 7.95 5.04
N ALA A 98 5.70 8.82 4.38
CA ALA A 98 4.75 9.73 5.04
C ALA A 98 3.64 8.94 5.77
N LEU A 99 3.07 7.93 5.11
CA LEU A 99 2.10 7.02 5.72
C LEU A 99 2.64 6.37 6.99
N VAL A 100 3.82 5.75 6.93
CA VAL A 100 4.45 5.07 8.07
C VAL A 100 4.74 6.06 9.20
N ARG A 101 5.27 7.25 8.88
CA ARG A 101 5.49 8.31 9.88
C ARG A 101 4.20 8.66 10.62
N SER A 102 3.11 8.93 9.90
CA SER A 102 1.82 9.26 10.53
C SER A 102 1.23 8.10 11.32
N LEU A 103 1.35 6.86 10.84
CA LEU A 103 0.90 5.67 11.57
C LEU A 103 1.63 5.52 12.90
N LEU A 104 2.96 5.65 12.91
CA LEU A 104 3.77 5.57 14.11
C LEU A 104 3.44 6.68 15.11
N SER A 105 3.22 7.92 14.64
CA SER A 105 2.78 9.03 15.51
C SER A 105 1.40 8.79 16.14
N ASN A 106 0.59 7.87 15.59
CA ASN A 106 -0.70 7.46 16.13
C ASN A 106 -0.64 6.09 16.83
N GLY A 107 0.56 5.55 17.11
CA GLY A 107 0.74 4.30 17.83
C GLY A 107 0.46 3.03 17.01
N VAL A 108 0.32 3.15 15.69
CA VAL A 108 0.09 2.01 14.78
C VAL A 108 1.42 1.52 14.22
N ASN A 109 1.81 0.29 14.56
CA ASN A 109 3.12 -0.29 14.21
C ASN A 109 3.04 -1.63 13.47
N ARG A 110 1.83 -2.03 13.02
CA ARG A 110 1.60 -3.28 12.28
C ARG A 110 1.18 -2.97 10.85
N ILE A 111 2.00 -3.37 9.89
CA ILE A 111 1.76 -3.15 8.47
C ILE A 111 2.02 -4.42 7.66
N VAL A 112 1.08 -4.75 6.78
CA VAL A 112 1.24 -5.70 5.68
C VAL A 112 1.44 -4.91 4.41
N PHE A 113 2.63 -5.02 3.80
CA PHE A 113 2.97 -4.31 2.58
C PHE A 113 2.77 -5.22 1.35
N SER A 114 2.00 -4.76 0.36
CA SER A 114 1.87 -5.44 -0.92
C SER A 114 3.08 -5.15 -1.81
N SER A 115 4.13 -5.95 -1.69
CA SER A 115 5.28 -5.90 -2.60
C SER A 115 4.99 -6.60 -3.95
N SER A 116 6.02 -7.01 -4.69
CA SER A 116 5.90 -7.63 -6.00
C SER A 116 7.11 -8.51 -6.30
N ALA A 117 6.90 -9.68 -6.94
CA ALA A 117 7.99 -10.50 -7.46
C ALA A 117 8.88 -9.77 -8.50
N ALA A 118 8.43 -8.63 -9.04
CA ALA A 118 9.23 -7.79 -9.91
C ALA A 118 10.53 -7.28 -9.26
N VAL A 119 10.62 -7.28 -7.92
CA VAL A 119 11.86 -6.94 -7.21
C VAL A 119 13.03 -7.89 -7.52
N TYR A 120 12.75 -9.10 -8.02
CA TYR A 120 13.77 -10.08 -8.40
C TYR A 120 14.29 -9.91 -9.84
N GLY A 121 13.66 -9.06 -10.66
CA GLY A 121 14.04 -8.86 -12.07
C GLY A 121 14.01 -10.16 -12.88
N ASN A 122 15.05 -10.37 -13.68
CA ASN A 122 15.31 -11.65 -14.34
C ASN A 122 16.12 -12.59 -13.40
N PRO A 123 15.47 -13.59 -12.77
CA PRO A 123 16.13 -14.45 -11.79
C PRO A 123 17.08 -15.46 -12.44
N GLU A 124 18.12 -15.87 -11.70
CA GLU A 124 19.08 -16.88 -12.17
C GLU A 124 18.52 -18.31 -12.13
N SER A 125 17.53 -18.57 -11.29
CA SER A 125 16.93 -19.88 -11.09
C SER A 125 15.43 -19.78 -10.86
N VAL A 126 14.72 -20.88 -11.17
CA VAL A 126 13.29 -21.04 -10.96
C VAL A 126 13.07 -22.38 -10.24
N PRO A 127 12.29 -22.43 -9.15
CA PRO A 127 11.47 -21.36 -8.58
C PRO A 127 12.30 -20.28 -7.87
N VAL A 128 11.79 -19.03 -7.90
CA VAL A 128 12.34 -17.92 -7.13
C VAL A 128 11.94 -18.09 -5.67
N THR A 129 12.87 -17.86 -4.74
CA THR A 129 12.65 -17.90 -3.29
C THR A 129 12.95 -16.54 -2.66
N GLU A 130 12.54 -16.33 -1.41
CA GLU A 130 12.77 -15.09 -0.67
C GLU A 130 14.27 -14.77 -0.45
N GLU A 131 15.14 -15.78 -0.51
CA GLU A 131 16.60 -15.64 -0.44
C GLU A 131 17.25 -15.19 -1.77
N SER A 132 16.46 -15.11 -2.85
CA SER A 132 16.95 -14.71 -4.16
C SER A 132 17.35 -13.22 -4.18
N ALA A 133 18.43 -12.90 -4.88
CA ALA A 133 18.92 -11.52 -4.97
C ALA A 133 17.87 -10.57 -5.57
N LEU A 134 17.68 -9.41 -4.92
CA LEU A 134 16.85 -8.33 -5.45
C LEU A 134 17.58 -7.64 -6.61
N ARG A 135 17.00 -7.68 -7.81
CA ARG A 135 17.54 -7.10 -9.04
C ARG A 135 16.43 -6.40 -9.84
N PRO A 136 15.80 -5.35 -9.30
CA PRO A 136 14.73 -4.65 -10.00
C PRO A 136 15.20 -4.09 -11.36
N GLU A 137 14.41 -4.34 -12.41
CA GLU A 137 14.70 -3.90 -13.79
C GLU A 137 13.78 -2.77 -14.29
N SER A 138 12.95 -2.22 -13.39
CA SER A 138 12.06 -1.10 -13.70
C SER A 138 11.94 -0.16 -12.50
N VAL A 139 11.54 1.09 -12.74
CA VAL A 139 11.30 2.05 -11.64
C VAL A 139 10.20 1.55 -10.71
N TYR A 140 9.14 0.94 -11.22
CA TYR A 140 8.13 0.31 -10.38
C TYR A 140 8.74 -0.72 -9.42
N ALA A 141 9.53 -1.66 -9.93
CA ALA A 141 10.19 -2.68 -9.12
C ALA A 141 11.17 -2.08 -8.11
N GLU A 142 11.95 -1.07 -8.53
CA GLU A 142 12.89 -0.35 -7.66
C GLU A 142 12.15 0.29 -6.48
N THR A 143 11.03 0.99 -6.74
CA THR A 143 10.25 1.60 -5.66
C THR A 143 9.73 0.57 -4.66
N LYS A 144 9.36 -0.64 -5.09
CA LYS A 144 8.96 -1.73 -4.17
C LYS A 144 10.13 -2.23 -3.34
N SER A 145 11.29 -2.46 -3.96
CA SER A 145 12.51 -2.90 -3.24
C SER A 145 12.98 -1.86 -2.22
N VAL A 146 12.94 -0.58 -2.56
CA VAL A 146 13.28 0.51 -1.62
C VAL A 146 12.35 0.51 -0.41
N VAL A 147 11.04 0.33 -0.61
CA VAL A 147 10.07 0.29 0.48
C VAL A 147 10.25 -0.95 1.35
N GLU A 148 10.56 -2.12 0.79
CA GLU A 148 10.90 -3.32 1.57
C GLU A 148 12.07 -3.05 2.52
N ARG A 149 13.17 -2.48 2.00
CA ARG A 149 14.34 -2.14 2.82
C ARG A 149 13.98 -1.15 3.91
N PHE A 150 13.22 -0.11 3.58
CA PHE A 150 12.72 0.89 4.55
C PHE A 150 11.86 0.29 5.66
N LEU A 151 10.99 -0.69 5.35
CA LEU A 151 10.14 -1.33 6.36
C LEU A 151 10.90 -2.37 7.21
N SER A 152 12.02 -2.87 6.71
CA SER A 152 12.86 -3.86 7.40
C SER A 152 13.96 -3.27 8.30
N SER A 153 14.18 -1.95 8.21
CA SER A 153 15.19 -1.22 9.00
C SER A 153 14.67 -0.81 10.37
#